data_AF-A0A8J8BXQ7-F1
#
_entry.id   AF-A0A8J8BXQ7-F1
#
_cell.length_a   1.000
_cell.length_b   1.000
_cell.length_c   1.000
_cell.angle_alpha   90.00
_cell.angle_beta   90.00
_cell.angle_gamma   90.00
#
_symmetry.space_group_name_H-M   'P 1'
#
loop_
_entity.id
_entity.type
_entity.pdbx_description
1 polymer ?
#
loop_
_entity_poly.entity_id
_entity_poly.type
_entity_poly.pdbx_seq_one_letter_code
_entity_poly.pdbx_strand_id
1 'polypeptide(L)'
;MRENITNAVCPVCGRKLGDHVPDMESLLAELSYDGKDIRIVTPEVVVEADFDHALDEEGFSLDEPHPLVAVIKIRFDSSGKGTSYEVLQIIKGVNNG
;
A
#
# COMPACT_ATOMS: atom_id res chain seq x y z
N MET A 1 6.89 3.79 13.24
CA MET A 1 5.65 4.22 13.90
C MET A 1 4.55 3.95 12.90
N ARG A 2 3.69 2.95 13.16
CA ARG A 2 2.61 2.56 12.26
C ARG A 2 1.41 3.43 12.57
N GLU A 3 1.13 4.46 11.78
CA GLU A 3 -0.23 5.01 11.73
C GLU A 3 -1.03 4.05 10.86
N ASN A 4 -1.44 2.92 11.47
CA ASN A 4 -2.25 1.90 10.81
C ASN A 4 -3.57 2.55 10.38
N ILE A 5 -3.92 2.40 9.11
CA ILE A 5 -5.28 2.63 8.64
C ILE A 5 -6.17 1.47 9.09
N THR A 6 -6.32 1.29 10.41
CA THR A 6 -7.16 0.22 10.97
C THR A 6 -8.64 0.32 10.54
N ASN A 7 -9.04 1.44 9.91
CA ASN A 7 -10.39 1.70 9.44
C ASN A 7 -10.51 1.91 7.92
N ALA A 8 -9.53 1.49 7.13
CA ALA A 8 -9.64 1.57 5.67
C ALA A 8 -10.83 0.72 5.18
N VAL A 9 -11.67 1.29 4.31
CA VAL A 9 -12.82 0.60 3.71
C VAL A 9 -12.56 0.39 2.23
N CYS A 10 -12.81 -0.82 1.76
CA CYS A 10 -12.70 -1.15 0.35
C CYS A 10 -13.71 -0.34 -0.48
N PRO A 11 -13.27 0.44 -1.49
CA PRO A 11 -14.17 1.22 -2.34
C PRO A 11 -15.01 0.37 -3.30
N VAL A 12 -14.73 -0.94 -3.42
CA VAL A 12 -15.43 -1.87 -4.31
C VAL A 12 -16.56 -2.59 -3.57
N CYS A 13 -16.27 -3.21 -2.43
CA CYS A 13 -17.24 -4.04 -1.71
C CYS A 13 -17.71 -3.47 -0.37
N GLY A 14 -17.16 -2.34 0.09
CA GLY A 14 -17.54 -1.69 1.34
C GLY A 14 -17.10 -2.40 2.63
N ARG A 15 -16.36 -3.51 2.53
CA ARG A 15 -15.78 -4.21 3.69
C ARG A 15 -14.51 -3.52 4.19
N LYS A 16 -14.16 -3.70 5.46
CA LYS A 16 -12.90 -3.19 6.01
C LYS A 16 -11.72 -3.97 5.45
N LEU A 17 -10.62 -3.26 5.19
CA LEU A 17 -9.36 -3.84 4.72
C LEU A 17 -8.45 -4.28 5.86
N GLY A 18 -8.67 -3.79 7.09
CA GLY A 18 -7.88 -4.16 8.26
C GLY A 18 -6.38 -3.90 8.06
N ASP A 19 -5.55 -4.87 8.44
CA ASP A 19 -4.09 -4.82 8.31
C ASP A 19 -3.59 -5.27 6.92
N HIS A 20 -4.49 -5.44 5.94
CA HIS A 20 -4.15 -5.92 4.59
C HIS A 20 -3.76 -4.78 3.62
N VAL A 21 -3.66 -3.54 4.09
CA VAL A 21 -3.16 -2.42 3.29
C VAL A 21 -1.63 -2.47 3.23
N PRO A 22 -0.99 -2.30 2.05
CA PRO A 22 0.46 -2.46 1.90
C PRO A 22 1.27 -1.56 2.83
N ASP A 23 2.11 -2.12 3.70
CA ASP A 23 2.94 -1.30 4.59
C ASP A 23 4.24 -0.81 3.93
N MET A 24 4.87 0.20 4.55
CA MET A 24 6.09 0.84 4.06
C MET A 24 7.25 -0.14 3.86
N GLU A 25 7.44 -1.10 4.77
CA GLU A 25 8.57 -2.02 4.72
C GLU A 25 8.41 -2.99 3.56
N SER A 26 7.22 -3.56 3.38
CA SER A 26 6.90 -4.39 2.22
C SER A 26 7.07 -3.64 0.91
N LEU A 27 6.57 -2.40 0.82
CA LEU A 27 6.70 -1.59 -0.38
C LEU A 27 8.15 -1.25 -0.74
N LEU A 28 8.97 -0.87 0.25
CA LEU A 28 10.39 -0.60 0.04
C LEU A 28 11.18 -1.87 -0.32
N ALA A 29 10.78 -3.02 0.23
CA ALA A 29 11.36 -4.31 -0.12
C ALA A 29 11.09 -4.67 -1.59
N GLU A 30 9.86 -4.51 -2.08
CA GLU A 30 9.51 -4.74 -3.49
C GLU A 30 10.32 -3.83 -4.42
N LEU A 31 10.44 -2.54 -4.09
CA LEU A 31 11.26 -1.60 -4.86
C LEU A 31 12.74 -2.02 -4.93
N SER A 32 13.25 -2.66 -3.88
CA SER A 32 14.63 -3.18 -3.86
C SER A 32 14.78 -4.50 -4.61
N TYR A 33 13.73 -5.32 -4.67
CA TYR A 33 13.74 -6.65 -5.27
C TYR A 33 13.84 -6.59 -6.80
N ASP A 34 13.30 -5.52 -7.41
CA ASP A 34 13.27 -5.30 -8.86
C ASP A 34 14.66 -5.13 -9.53
N GLY A 35 15.75 -5.23 -8.75
CA GLY A 35 17.13 -5.27 -9.26
C GLY A 35 17.60 -3.99 -9.93
N LYS A 36 16.82 -2.91 -9.80
CA LYS A 36 17.14 -1.58 -10.30
C LYS A 36 17.70 -0.76 -9.16
N ASP A 37 18.76 -0.01 -9.44
CA ASP A 37 19.25 1.02 -8.52
C ASP A 37 18.25 2.18 -8.48
N ILE A 38 17.21 2.03 -7.66
CA ILE A 38 16.21 3.09 -7.44
C ILE A 38 16.78 4.09 -6.44
N ARG A 39 17.00 5.33 -6.91
CA ARG A 39 17.43 6.44 -6.07
C ARG A 39 16.30 7.44 -5.88
N ILE A 40 15.85 7.58 -4.63
CA ILE A 40 14.93 8.63 -4.23
C ILE A 40 15.72 9.92 -4.03
N VAL A 41 15.40 10.96 -4.80
CA VAL A 41 16.12 12.25 -4.79
C VAL A 41 15.33 13.38 -4.13
N THR A 42 14.10 13.10 -3.72
CA THR A 42 13.21 14.03 -3.03
C THR A 42 12.98 13.56 -1.59
N PRO A 43 12.79 14.48 -0.64
CA PRO A 43 12.49 14.12 0.75
C PRO A 43 11.08 13.53 0.92
N GLU A 44 10.24 13.64 -0.11
CA GLU A 44 8.85 13.21 -0.10
C GLU A 44 8.50 12.62 -1.48
N VAL A 45 7.82 11.48 -1.50
CA VAL A 45 7.32 10.84 -2.72
C VAL A 45 5.88 10.38 -2.51
N VAL A 46 5.12 10.32 -3.60
CA VAL A 46 3.82 9.65 -3.66
C VAL A 46 3.96 8.49 -4.62
N VAL A 47 3.52 7.31 -4.19
CA VAL A 47 3.59 6.07 -4.96
C VAL A 47 2.24 5.39 -4.98
N GLU A 48 1.99 4.68 -6.07
CA GLU A 48 0.86 3.79 -6.21
C GLU A 48 1.35 2.36 -5.97
N ALA A 49 0.66 1.64 -5.09
CA ALA A 49 0.95 0.26 -4.77
C ALA A 49 -0.27 -0.60 -5.05
N ASP A 50 -0.15 -1.50 -6.02
CA ASP A 50 -1.17 -2.50 -6.33
C ASP A 50 -1.23 -3.56 -5.23
N PHE A 51 -2.44 -3.96 -4.85
CA PHE A 51 -2.66 -5.08 -3.93
C PHE A 51 -4.03 -5.73 -4.16
N ASP A 52 -4.13 -7.02 -3.82
CA ASP A 52 -5.39 -7.75 -3.93
C ASP A 52 -6.16 -7.75 -2.61
N HIS A 53 -7.43 -7.34 -2.67
CA HIS A 53 -8.35 -7.57 -1.57
C HIS A 53 -8.95 -8.97 -1.72
N ALA A 54 -8.29 -9.93 -1.08
CA ALA A 54 -8.67 -11.34 -1.12
C ALA A 54 -9.25 -11.86 0.19
N LEU A 55 -9.04 -11.15 1.30
CA LEU A 55 -9.46 -11.54 2.65
C LEU A 55 -10.36 -10.47 3.27
N ASP A 56 -11.34 -10.87 4.08
CA ASP A 56 -12.11 -9.97 4.93
C ASP A 56 -11.40 -9.65 6.26
N GLU A 57 -12.04 -8.85 7.13
CA GLU A 57 -11.47 -8.43 8.41
C GLU A 57 -11.22 -9.58 9.41
N GLU A 58 -11.84 -10.74 9.19
CA GLU A 58 -11.64 -11.95 9.98
C GLU A 58 -10.60 -12.90 9.36
N GLY A 59 -10.05 -12.54 8.19
CA GLY A 59 -9.05 -13.32 7.47
C GLY A 59 -9.64 -14.43 6.60
N PHE A 60 -10.94 -14.43 6.33
CA PHE A 60 -11.56 -15.38 5.41
C PHE A 60 -11.51 -14.88 3.97
N SER A 61 -11.36 -15.82 3.03
CA SER A 61 -11.37 -15.50 1.60
C SER A 61 -12.69 -14.90 1.15
N LEU A 62 -12.60 -13.84 0.34
CA LEU A 62 -13.75 -13.25 -0.34
C LEU A 62 -14.20 -14.14 -1.50
N ASP A 63 -15.52 -14.20 -1.73
CA ASP A 63 -16.10 -14.90 -2.89
C ASP A 63 -15.61 -14.30 -4.22
N GLU A 64 -15.41 -12.98 -4.25
CA GLU A 64 -14.90 -12.24 -5.40
C GLU A 64 -13.70 -11.35 -4.98
N PRO A 65 -12.47 -11.91 -4.96
CA PRO A 65 -11.26 -11.12 -4.80
C PRO A 65 -11.13 -10.08 -5.91
N HIS A 66 -10.63 -8.89 -5.58
CA HIS A 66 -10.52 -7.79 -6.55
C HIS A 66 -9.29 -6.92 -6.30
N PRO A 67 -8.71 -6.35 -7.36
CA PRO A 67 -7.53 -5.51 -7.26
C PRO A 67 -7.89 -4.13 -6.69
N LEU A 68 -6.99 -3.60 -5.88
CA LEU A 68 -7.01 -2.25 -5.34
C LEU A 68 -5.66 -1.59 -5.57
N VAL A 69 -5.66 -0.26 -5.48
CA VAL A 69 -4.44 0.55 -5.49
C VAL A 69 -4.45 1.41 -4.24
N ALA A 70 -3.35 1.36 -3.47
CA ALA A 70 -3.10 2.28 -2.37
C ALA A 70 -2.24 3.44 -2.89
N VAL A 71 -2.71 4.67 -2.72
CA VAL A 71 -1.92 5.89 -2.96
C VAL A 71 -1.24 6.26 -1.66
N ILE A 72 0.09 6.11 -1.63
CA ILE A 72 0.89 6.15 -0.43
C ILE A 72 1.89 7.29 -0.53
N LYS A 73 1.98 8.08 0.53
CA LYS A 73 2.95 9.13 0.72
C LYS A 73 4.04 8.67 1.68
N ILE A 74 5.28 8.76 1.24
CA ILE A 74 6.46 8.38 2.04
C ILE A 74 7.39 9.58 2.18
N ARG A 75 7.86 9.81 3.40
CA ARG A 75 8.91 10.80 3.67
C ARG A 75 10.22 10.12 4.04
N PHE A 76 11.31 10.69 3.53
CA PHE A 76 12.66 10.22 3.77
C PHE A 76 13.45 11.27 4.56
N ASP A 77 14.29 10.81 5.47
CA ASP A 77 15.29 11.67 6.08
C ASP A 77 16.48 11.94 5.15
N SER A 78 17.43 12.76 5.62
CA SER A 78 18.64 13.08 4.88
C SER A 78 19.57 11.89 4.61
N SER A 79 19.36 10.74 5.28
CA SER A 79 20.09 9.50 5.02
C SER A 79 19.42 8.63 3.95
N GLY A 80 18.22 9.00 3.49
CA GLY A 80 17.41 8.22 2.56
C GLY A 80 16.57 7.15 3.25
N LYS A 81 16.44 7.19 4.58
CA LYS A 81 15.59 6.25 5.32
C LYS A 81 14.16 6.75 5.37
N GLY A 82 13.19 5.86 5.09
CA GLY A 82 11.76 6.13 5.27
C GLY A 82 11.43 6.42 6.74
N THR A 83 10.85 7.59 7.01
CA THR A 83 10.54 8.08 8.37
C THR A 83 9.06 8.18 8.66
N SER A 84 8.24 8.44 7.62
CA SER A 84 6.79 8.46 7.74
C SER A 84 6.14 7.81 6.54
N TYR A 85 4.94 7.28 6.80
CA TYR A 85 4.09 6.59 5.84
C TYR A 85 2.66 7.05 6.09
N GLU A 86 1.98 7.47 5.03
CA GLU A 86 0.59 7.93 5.07
C GLU A 86 -0.12 7.41 3.82
N VAL A 87 -1.24 6.71 4.00
CA VAL A 87 -2.08 6.34 2.86
C VAL A 87 -3.09 7.43 2.64
N LEU A 88 -2.97 8.07 1.48
CA LEU A 88 -3.80 9.19 1.09
C LEU A 88 -5.16 8.70 0.58
N GLN A 89 -5.17 7.58 -0.13
CA GLN A 89 -6.37 7.07 -0.78
C GLN A 89 -6.25 5.58 -1.09
N ILE A 90 -7.39 4.90 -1.12
CA ILE A 90 -7.53 3.56 -1.71
C ILE A 90 -8.54 3.67 -2.84
N ILE A 91 -8.15 3.20 -4.01
CA ILE A 91 -8.99 3.22 -5.22
C ILE A 91 -9.10 1.82 -5.81
N LYS A 92 -10.11 1.64 -6.67
CA LYS A 92 -10.28 0.40 -7.42
C LYS A 92 -9.09 0.22 -8.38
N GLY A 93 -8.46 -0.95 -8.31
CA GLY A 93 -7.43 -1.36 -9.26
C GLY A 93 -8.04 -1.85 -10.57
N VAL A 94 -7.22 -1.89 -11.62
CA VAL A 94 -7.56 -2.51 -12.90
C VAL A 94 -6.84 -3.84 -13.00
N ASN A 95 -7.59 -4.90 -13.30
CA ASN A 95 -6.98 -6.17 -13.70
C ASN A 95 -6.27 -5.92 -15.03
N ASN A 96 -4.93 -5.79 -14.98
CA ASN A 96 -4.12 -5.96 -16.17
C ASN A 96 -4.11 -7.46 -16.45
N GLY A 97 -5.08 -7.90 -17.25
CA GLY A 97 -5.31 -9.31 -17.59
C GLY A 97 -4.15 -9.99 -18.30
#